data_AF-A0A841V4X6-F1
#
_entry.id   AF-A0A841V4X6-F1
#
_cell.length_a   1.000
_cell.length_b   1.000
_cell.length_c   1.000
_cell.angle_alpha   90.00
_cell.angle_beta   90.00
_cell.angle_gamma   90.00
#
_symmetry.space_group_name_H-M   'P 1'
#
loop_
_entity.id
_entity.type
_entity.pdbx_description
1 polymer ?
#
loop_
_entity_poly.entity_id
_entity_poly.type
_entity_poly.pdbx_seq_one_letter_code
_entity_poly.pdbx_strand_id
1 'polypeptide(L)'
;MSKIAERTGIIWTPDDPLDLLSVDVDGNCSEFEFQGMLAINQAGRDWLTGEIDIVEYLDRLEHYGILNPFEIVDEFTDHIDFVISHA
;
A
#
# COMPACT_ATOMS: atom_id res chain seq x y z
N MET A 1 -6.74 -15.67 -9.13
CA MET A 1 -5.67 -15.13 -10.01
C MET A 1 -5.84 -13.62 -10.04
N SER A 2 -4.85 -12.87 -9.58
CA SER A 2 -4.93 -11.42 -9.52
C SER A 2 -4.98 -10.84 -10.95
N LYS A 3 -5.97 -9.98 -11.22
CA LYS A 3 -6.18 -9.34 -12.54
C LYS A 3 -5.06 -8.38 -12.94
N ILE A 4 -4.14 -8.07 -12.03
CA ILE A 4 -3.04 -7.12 -12.19
C ILE A 4 -2.11 -7.48 -13.37
N ALA A 5 -1.97 -8.78 -13.70
CA ALA A 5 -0.99 -9.24 -14.70
C ALA A 5 -1.55 -9.50 -16.12
N GLU A 6 -2.85 -9.30 -16.38
CA GLU A 6 -3.38 -9.48 -17.74
C GLU A 6 -3.11 -8.26 -18.62
N ARG A 7 -2.39 -8.43 -19.74
CA ARG A 7 -2.19 -7.39 -20.77
C ARG A 7 -3.49 -7.15 -21.56
N THR A 8 -4.50 -6.59 -20.90
CA THR A 8 -5.81 -6.30 -21.48
C THR A 8 -5.86 -4.96 -22.21
N GLY A 9 -4.83 -4.11 -22.05
CA GLY A 9 -4.86 -2.71 -22.50
C GLY A 9 -5.76 -1.83 -21.63
N ILE A 10 -6.32 -2.36 -20.55
CA ILE A 10 -7.10 -1.65 -19.55
C ILE A 10 -6.13 -1.27 -18.43
N ILE A 11 -6.11 0.00 -18.04
CA ILE A 11 -5.39 0.45 -16.84
C ILE A 11 -6.08 -0.22 -15.66
N TRP A 12 -5.32 -1.05 -14.94
CA TRP A 12 -5.85 -1.65 -13.73
C TRP A 12 -6.07 -0.55 -12.70
N THR A 13 -7.28 -0.48 -12.16
CA THR A 13 -7.64 0.39 -11.04
C THR A 13 -8.19 -0.53 -9.96
N PRO A 14 -7.68 -0.46 -8.72
CA PRO A 14 -8.22 -1.28 -7.64
C PRO A 14 -9.63 -0.83 -7.27
N ASP A 15 -10.43 -1.76 -6.77
CA ASP A 15 -11.74 -1.44 -6.19
C ASP A 15 -11.58 -0.73 -4.83
N ASP A 16 -10.49 -0.98 -4.12
CA ASP A 16 -10.10 -0.34 -2.87
C ASP A 16 -8.69 0.26 -2.98
N PRO A 17 -8.48 1.58 -2.79
CA PRO A 17 -7.14 2.19 -2.86
C PRO A 17 -6.14 1.57 -1.88
N LEU A 18 -6.61 0.91 -0.82
CA LEU A 18 -5.75 0.17 0.11
C LEU A 18 -5.01 -0.98 -0.58
N ASP A 19 -5.53 -1.53 -1.69
CA ASP A 19 -4.87 -2.62 -2.43
C ASP A 19 -3.51 -2.19 -3.03
N LEU A 20 -3.28 -0.89 -3.21
CA LEU A 20 -1.99 -0.33 -3.66
C LEU A 20 -0.97 -0.18 -2.52
N LEU A 21 -1.44 -0.10 -1.28
CA LEU A 21 -0.62 0.13 -0.09
C LEU A 21 -0.43 -1.12 0.76
N SER A 22 -1.25 -2.15 0.52
CA SER A 22 -1.27 -3.36 1.31
C SER A 22 0.02 -4.15 1.15
N VAL A 23 0.60 -4.55 2.28
CA VAL A 23 1.71 -5.49 2.35
C VAL A 23 1.20 -6.86 2.79
N ASP A 24 1.93 -7.89 2.39
CA ASP A 24 1.69 -9.27 2.79
C ASP A 24 3.00 -9.92 3.22
N VAL A 25 2.91 -10.90 4.11
CA VAL A 25 4.06 -11.66 4.60
C VAL A 25 3.98 -13.11 4.12
N ASP A 26 5.12 -13.77 4.00
CA ASP A 26 5.12 -15.18 3.58
C ASP A 26 4.55 -16.10 4.67
N GLY A 27 4.22 -17.34 4.28
CA GLY A 27 3.65 -18.33 5.19
C GLY A 27 4.58 -18.84 6.31
N ASN A 28 5.86 -18.44 6.30
CA ASN A 28 6.85 -18.78 7.33
C ASN A 28 7.25 -17.57 8.18
N CYS A 29 6.49 -16.47 8.11
CA CYS A 29 6.75 -15.27 8.89
C CYS A 29 6.70 -15.52 10.41
N SER A 30 7.45 -14.72 11.12
CA SER A 30 7.37 -14.62 12.58
C SER A 30 6.08 -13.91 13.00
N GLU A 31 5.67 -14.11 14.25
CA GLU A 31 4.54 -13.38 14.85
C GLU A 31 4.77 -11.86 14.76
N PHE A 32 6.01 -11.39 14.90
CA PHE A 32 6.32 -9.97 14.80
C PHE A 32 6.06 -9.43 13.39
N GLU A 33 6.48 -10.15 12.35
CA GLU A 33 6.23 -9.78 10.95
C GLU A 33 4.74 -9.82 10.63
N PHE A 34 4.01 -10.82 11.13
CA PHE A 34 2.55 -10.90 10.94
C PHE A 34 1.81 -9.73 11.60
N GLN A 35 2.18 -9.37 12.84
CA GLN A 35 1.61 -8.19 13.50
C GLN A 35 2.00 -6.89 12.80
N GLY A 36 3.24 -6.80 12.30
CA GLY A 36 3.71 -5.67 11.50
C GLY A 36 2.89 -5.50 10.22
N MET A 37 2.62 -6.59 9.49
CA MET A 37 1.75 -6.58 8.32
C MET A 37 0.36 -6.01 8.64
N LEU A 38 -0.28 -6.50 9.69
CA LEU A 38 -1.60 -6.01 10.11
C LEU A 38 -1.57 -4.53 10.46
N ALA A 39 -0.55 -4.09 11.18
CA ALA A 39 -0.41 -2.70 11.61
C ALA A 39 -0.12 -1.76 10.43
N ILE A 40 0.71 -2.16 9.47
CA ILE A 40 0.97 -1.41 8.24
C ILE A 40 -0.31 -1.27 7.42
N ASN A 41 -1.03 -2.37 7.19
CA ASN A 41 -2.26 -2.35 6.41
C ASN A 41 -3.35 -1.50 7.06
N GLN A 42 -3.44 -1.53 8.39
CA GLN A 42 -4.33 -0.63 9.12
C GLN A 42 -3.87 0.83 8.99
N ALA A 43 -2.58 1.13 9.12
CA ALA A 43 -2.05 2.48 8.95
C ALA A 43 -2.33 3.05 7.55
N GLY A 44 -2.22 2.22 6.51
CA GLY A 44 -2.59 2.60 5.14
C GLY A 44 -4.06 2.99 5.04
N ARG A 45 -4.96 2.24 5.70
CA ARG A 45 -6.38 2.59 5.77
C ARG A 45 -6.62 3.89 6.53
N ASP A 46 -6.04 4.02 7.71
CA ASP A 46 -6.15 5.21 8.56
C ASP A 46 -5.69 6.47 7.79
N TRP A 47 -4.61 6.36 7.01
CA TRP A 47 -4.12 7.47 6.19
C TRP A 47 -5.09 7.81 5.05
N LEU A 48 -5.56 6.81 4.31
CA LEU A 48 -6.53 7.00 3.21
C LEU A 48 -7.86 7.59 3.68
N THR A 49 -8.29 7.30 4.91
CA THR A 49 -9.51 7.87 5.51
C THR A 49 -9.28 9.18 6.25
N GLY A 50 -8.02 9.64 6.36
CA GLY A 50 -7.65 10.88 7.04
C GLY A 50 -7.69 10.82 8.56
N GLU A 51 -7.66 9.61 9.14
CA GLU A 51 -7.54 9.41 10.60
C GLU A 51 -6.13 9.73 11.09
N ILE A 52 -5.11 9.47 10.27
CA ILE A 52 -3.72 9.86 10.51
C ILE A 52 -3.18 10.69 9.34
N ASP A 53 -2.18 11.52 9.60
CA ASP A 53 -1.51 12.28 8.55
C ASP A 53 -0.38 11.45 7.89
N ILE A 54 0.19 12.01 6.82
CA ILE A 54 1.26 11.36 6.07
C ILE A 54 2.52 11.14 6.92
N VAL A 55 2.82 12.03 7.88
CA VAL A 55 4.02 11.90 8.71
C VAL A 55 3.84 10.70 9.65
N GLU A 56 2.69 10.58 10.30
CA GLU A 56 2.38 9.44 11.17
C GLU A 56 2.32 8.13 10.38
N TYR A 57 1.82 8.14 9.14
CA TYR A 57 1.84 6.97 8.27
C TYR A 57 3.28 6.51 7.97
N LEU A 58 4.16 7.44 7.55
CA LEU A 58 5.56 7.15 7.27
C LEU A 58 6.29 6.62 8.52
N ASP A 59 6.06 7.23 9.69
CA ASP A 59 6.64 6.78 10.96
C ASP A 59 6.22 5.33 11.29
N ARG A 60 4.95 4.97 11.03
CA ARG A 60 4.47 3.59 11.22
C ARG A 60 5.14 2.61 10.25
N LEU A 61 5.33 2.99 9.00
CA LEU A 61 6.04 2.16 8.02
C LEU A 61 7.49 1.89 8.47
N GLU A 62 8.23 2.92 8.89
CA GLU A 62 9.60 2.76 9.39
C GLU A 62 9.65 1.88 10.64
N HIS A 63 8.73 2.09 11.58
CA HIS A 63 8.66 1.32 12.82
C HIS A 63 8.56 -0.19 12.58
N TYR A 64 7.78 -0.59 11.56
CA TYR A 64 7.59 -1.99 11.20
C TYR A 64 8.57 -2.51 10.14
N GLY A 65 9.62 -1.74 9.82
CA GLY A 65 10.77 -2.21 9.05
C GLY A 65 10.73 -1.92 7.54
N ILE A 66 9.81 -1.07 7.08
CA ILE A 66 9.86 -0.52 5.72
C ILE A 66 10.98 0.53 5.68
N LEU A 67 12.11 0.18 5.03
CA LEU A 67 13.31 1.01 5.02
C LEU A 67 13.17 2.28 4.18
N ASN A 68 12.31 2.27 3.16
CA ASN A 68 12.04 3.40 2.28
C ASN A 68 10.52 3.69 2.20
N PRO A 69 9.90 4.27 3.24
CA PRO A 69 8.47 4.56 3.24
C PRO A 69 8.00 5.43 2.08
N PHE A 70 8.85 6.37 1.64
CA PHE A 70 8.57 7.25 0.51
C PHE A 70 8.41 6.49 -0.81
N GLU A 71 9.11 5.38 -1.00
CA GLU A 71 9.01 4.57 -2.22
C GLU A 71 7.59 4.03 -2.40
N ILE A 72 6.95 3.58 -1.31
CA ILE A 72 5.56 3.11 -1.33
C ILE A 72 4.60 4.25 -1.70
N VAL A 73 4.82 5.43 -1.13
CA VAL A 73 3.95 6.60 -1.38
C VAL A 73 4.13 7.14 -2.79
N ASP A 74 5.35 7.14 -3.31
CA ASP A 74 5.67 7.53 -4.67
C ASP A 74 5.01 6.56 -5.67
N GLU A 75 5.15 5.24 -5.47
CA GLU A 75 4.49 4.22 -6.31
C GLU A 75 2.96 4.35 -6.29
N PHE A 76 2.38 4.59 -5.11
CA PHE A 76 0.96 4.87 -4.97
C PHE A 76 0.54 6.10 -5.77
N THR A 77 1.28 7.20 -5.61
CA THR A 77 0.98 8.48 -6.27
C THR A 77 1.11 8.34 -7.79
N ASP A 78 2.19 7.74 -8.27
CA ASP A 78 2.41 7.49 -9.70
C ASP A 78 1.27 6.66 -10.32
N HIS A 79 0.78 5.65 -9.60
CA HIS A 79 -0.35 4.85 -10.06
C HIS A 79 -1.64 5.68 -10.15
N ILE A 80 -1.94 6.46 -9.12
CA ILE A 80 -3.13 7.33 -9.10
C ILE A 80 -3.05 8.39 -10.21
N ASP A 81 -1.91 9.04 -10.38
CA ASP A 81 -1.68 10.03 -11.44
C ASP A 81 -1.80 9.42 -12.84
N PHE A 82 -1.30 8.19 -13.01
CA PHE A 82 -1.45 7.45 -14.26
C PHE A 82 -2.93 7.13 -14.56
N VAL A 83 -3.69 6.68 -13.56
CA VAL A 83 -5.13 6.44 -13.70
C VAL A 83 -5.88 7.73 -14.05
N ILE A 84 -5.63 8.82 -13.33
CA ILE A 84 -6.31 10.12 -13.54
C ILE A 84 -5.99 10.70 -14.91
N SER A 85 -4.75 10.62 -15.37
CA SER A 85 -4.32 11.19 -16.66
C SER A 85 -4.87 10.44 -17.88
N HIS A 86 -5.44 9.24 -17.68
CA HIS A 86 -5.96 8.37 -18.73
C HIS A 86 -7.45 7.99 -18.54
N ALA A 87 -8.13 8.58 -17.55
CA ALA A 87 -9.57 8.47 -17.32
C ALA A 87 -10.36 9.48 -18.16
#